data_AF-A0A382MH26-F1
#
_entry.id   AF-A0A382MH26-F1
#
_cell.length_a   1.000
_cell.length_b   1.000
_cell.length_c   1.000
_cell.angle_alpha   90.00
_cell.angle_beta   90.00
_cell.angle_gamma   90.00
#
_symmetry.space_group_name_H-M   'P 1'
#
loop_
_entity.id
_entity.type
_entity.pdbx_description
1 polymer ?
#
loop_
_entity_poly.entity_id
_entity_poly.type
_entity_poly.pdbx_seq_one_letter_code
_entity_poly.pdbx_strand_id
1 'polypeptide(L)' 'MDPDKFILAVLVSGRGSNLQAIIDSIEKNDLSAEIALVVSNVKDTYALEQAHKQGLEVLFLDPKSYPDRNGYEQALVERI' A
#
# COMPACT_ATOMS: atom_id res chain seq x y z
N MET A 1 -18.36 -5.51 -5.25
CA MET A 1 -17.72 -5.29 -3.95
C MET A 1 -18.60 -5.89 -2.88
N ASP A 2 -18.00 -6.67 -1.99
CA ASP A 2 -18.66 -7.19 -0.80
C ASP A 2 -18.80 -6.02 0.20
N PRO A 3 -20.03 -5.58 0.55
CA PRO A 3 -20.23 -4.40 1.38
C PRO A 3 -19.69 -4.57 2.81
N ASP A 4 -19.39 -5.80 3.24
CA ASP A 4 -18.89 -6.11 4.58
C ASP A 4 -17.35 -6.23 4.65
N LYS A 5 -16.64 -5.98 3.54
CA LYS A 5 -15.16 -5.99 3.50
C LYS A 5 -14.57 -4.61 3.76
N PHE A 6 -13.54 -4.57 4.60
CA PHE A 6 -12.73 -3.36 4.77
C PHE A 6 -11.88 -3.10 3.52
N ILE A 7 -11.86 -1.85 3.06
CA ILE A 7 -10.96 -1.42 1.99
C ILE A 7 -9.68 -0.87 2.62
N LEU A 8 -8.54 -1.43 2.26
CA LEU A 8 -7.24 -1.10 2.85
C LEU A 8 -6.33 -0.39 1.86
N ALA A 9 -5.68 0.66 2.35
CA ALA A 9 -4.45 1.20 1.77
C ALA A 9 -3.27 0.79 2.67
N VAL A 10 -2.22 0.20 2.10
CA VAL A 10 -1.06 -0.31 2.85
C VAL A 10 0.19 0.48 2.50
N LEU A 11 0.79 1.13 3.49
CA LEU A 11 2.00 1.93 3.32
C LEU A 11 3.25 1.09 3.64
N VAL A 12 4.23 1.09 2.73
CA VAL A 12 5.46 0.29 2.81
C VAL A 12 6.71 1.12 2.51
N SER A 13 7.85 0.73 3.09
CA SER A 13 9.14 1.42 2.88
C SER A 13 10.30 0.47 2.53
N GLY A 14 10.02 -0.82 2.31
CA GLY A 14 11.07 -1.83 2.15
C GLY A 14 10.55 -3.19 1.65
N ARG A 15 10.94 -4.28 2.31
CA ARG A 15 10.66 -5.65 1.84
C ARG A 15 9.17 -6.06 1.87
N GLY A 16 8.33 -5.40 2.66
CA GLY A 16 6.89 -5.69 2.66
C GLY A 16 6.47 -7.02 3.29
N SER A 17 7.21 -7.54 4.28
CA SER A 17 6.80 -8.77 4.98
C SER A 17 5.42 -8.65 5.64
N ASN A 18 5.07 -7.47 6.17
CA ASN A 18 3.73 -7.22 6.72
C ASN A 18 2.66 -7.13 5.63
N LEU A 19 3.00 -6.57 4.46
CA LEU A 19 2.09 -6.58 3.30
C LEU A 19 1.78 -8.02 2.91
N GLN A 20 2.80 -8.89 2.82
CA GLN A 20 2.61 -10.31 2.55
C GLN A 20 1.73 -10.99 3.62
N ALA A 21 1.95 -10.70 4.90
CA ALA A 21 1.12 -11.24 5.97
C ALA A 21 -0.37 -10.81 5.85
N ILE A 22 -0.64 -9.57 5.45
CA ILE A 22 -2.00 -9.07 5.22
C ILE A 22 -2.63 -9.79 4.03
N ILE A 23 -1.90 -9.92 2.91
CA ILE A 23 -2.34 -10.68 1.73
C ILE A 23 -2.69 -12.12 2.13
N ASP A 24 -1.77 -12.80 2.82
CA ASP A 24 -1.96 -14.19 3.26
C ASP A 24 -3.21 -14.33 4.14
N SER A 25 -3.47 -13.37 5.04
CA SER A 25 -4.68 -13.38 5.89
C SER A 25 -5.96 -13.13 5.10
N ILE A 26 -5.94 -12.29 4.08
CA ILE A 26 -7.09 -12.07 3.18
C ILE A 26 -7.38 -13.34 2.37
N GLU A 27 -6.34 -13.94 1.77
CA GLU A 27 -6.47 -15.18 0.99
C GLU A 27 -6.98 -16.36 1.82
N LYS A 28 -6.58 -16.44 3.10
CA LYS A 28 -7.07 -17.44 4.06
C LYS A 28 -8.48 -17.15 4.59
N ASN A 29 -9.06 -15.98 4.26
CA ASN A 29 -10.31 -15.48 4.83
C ASN A 29 -10.25 -15.25 6.36
N ASP A 30 -9.05 -15.10 6.93
CA ASP A 30 -8.84 -14.69 8.33
C ASP A 30 -9.09 -13.17 8.50
N LEU A 31 -9.01 -12.42 7.40
CA LEU A 31 -9.26 -10.99 7.35
C LEU A 31 -10.27 -10.67 6.25
N SER A 32 -11.46 -10.18 6.64
CA SER A 32 -12.49 -9.71 5.70
C SER A 32 -12.12 -8.33 5.15
N ALA A 33 -11.18 -8.29 4.22
CA ALA A 33 -10.68 -7.06 3.62
C ALA A 33 -10.26 -7.23 2.16
N GLU A 34 -10.05 -6.11 1.48
CA GLU A 34 -9.47 -5.99 0.15
C GLU A 34 -8.40 -4.90 0.18
N ILE A 35 -7.23 -5.18 -0.40
CA ILE A 35 -6.18 -4.16 -0.54
C ILE A 35 -6.46 -3.41 -1.84
N ALA A 36 -6.91 -2.16 -1.72
CA ALA A 36 -7.15 -1.30 -2.88
C ALA A 36 -5.85 -0.62 -3.35
N LEU A 37 -4.91 -0.35 -2.46
CA LEU A 37 -3.72 0.43 -2.77
C LEU A 37 -2.52 0.05 -1.92
N VAL A 38 -1.35 -0.08 -2.53
CA VAL A 38 -0.06 -0.16 -1.85
C VAL A 38 0.76 1.08 -2.16
N VAL A 39 1.10 1.86 -1.14
CA VAL A 39 1.87 3.10 -1.28
C VAL A 39 3.28 2.90 -0.76
N SER A 40 4.30 3.32 -1.50
CA SER A 40 5.67 3.39 -0.98
C SER A 40 6.28 4.76 -1.10
N ASN A 41 7.09 5.10 -0.10
CA ASN A 41 7.94 6.27 -0.09
C ASN A 41 9.37 5.99 -0.57
N VAL A 42 9.67 4.74 -0.93
CA VAL A 42 10.97 4.32 -1.49
C VAL A 42 10.71 3.73 -2.88
N LYS A 43 11.49 4.18 -3.86
CA LYS A 43 11.37 3.73 -5.24
C LYS A 43 11.79 2.26 -5.37
N ASP A 44 11.15 1.53 -6.29
CA ASP A 44 11.55 0.18 -6.70
C ASP A 44 11.70 -0.80 -5.52
N THR A 45 10.85 -0.67 -4.50
CA THR A 45 10.87 -1.60 -3.37
C THR A 45 10.35 -2.97 -3.79
N TYR A 46 10.92 -4.01 -3.19
CA TYR A 46 10.42 -5.38 -3.36
C TYR A 46 8.93 -5.50 -3.02
N ALA A 47 8.43 -4.72 -2.05
CA ALA A 47 7.00 -4.68 -1.71
C ALA A 47 6.13 -4.20 -2.88
N LEU A 48 6.52 -3.12 -3.58
CA LEU A 48 5.79 -2.63 -4.75
C LEU A 48 5.82 -3.63 -5.90
N GLU A 49 6.97 -4.25 -6.17
CA GLU A 49 7.07 -5.28 -7.19
C GLU A 49 6.14 -6.47 -6.91
N GLN A 50 6.08 -6.90 -5.65
CA GLN A 50 5.22 -8.01 -5.23
C GLN A 50 3.75 -7.65 -5.29
N ALA A 51 3.37 -6.46 -4.82
CA ALA A 51 2.01 -5.96 -4.92
C ALA A 51 1.53 -5.92 -6.38
N HIS A 52 2.36 -5.36 -7.27
CA HIS A 52 2.08 -5.30 -8.70
C HIS A 52 1.95 -6.70 -9.32
N LYS A 53 2.80 -7.66 -8.95
CA LYS A 53 2.70 -9.06 -9.43
C LYS A 53 1.40 -9.76 -9.02
N GLN A 54 0.82 -9.35 -7.90
CA GLN A 54 -0.48 -9.85 -7.43
C GLN A 54 -1.66 -9.06 -8.01
N GLY A 55 -1.42 -8.11 -8.91
CA GLY A 55 -2.46 -7.30 -9.54
C GLY A 55 -3.01 -6.18 -8.65
N LEU A 56 -2.33 -5.83 -7.55
CA LEU A 56 -2.72 -4.72 -6.68
C LEU A 56 -2.30 -3.38 -7.30
N GLU A 57 -3.09 -2.34 -7.06
CA GLU A 57 -2.71 -0.98 -7.41
C GLU A 57 -1.53 -0.52 -6.55
N VAL A 58 -0.53 0.11 -7.19
CA VAL A 58 0.70 0.55 -6.55
C VAL A 58 0.96 2.02 -6.81
N LEU A 59 1.35 2.75 -5.76
CA LEU A 59 1.72 4.16 -5.83
C LEU A 59 3.11 4.35 -5.21
N PHE A 60 4.03 4.93 -5.98
CA PHE A 60 5.25 5.49 -5.42
C PHE A 60 5.08 7.00 -5.23
N LEU A 61 5.28 7.47 -4.01
CA LEU A 61 5.23 8.88 -3.64
C LEU A 61 6.59 9.29 -3.07
N ASP A 62 7.39 10.00 -3.86
CA ASP A 62 8.75 10.40 -3.48
C ASP A 62 8.73 11.53 -2.44
N PRO A 63 9.16 11.31 -1.18
CA PRO A 63 9.24 12.38 -0.19
C PRO A 63 10.18 13.52 -0.59
N LYS A 64 11.17 13.24 -1.46
CA LYS A 64 12.14 14.25 -1.92
C LYS A 64 11.55 15.21 -2.95
N SER A 65 10.37 14.90 -3.48
CA SER A 65 9.63 15.80 -4.37
C SER A 65 8.87 16.89 -3.62
N TYR A 66 8.92 16.90 -2.28
CA TYR A 66 8.20 17.84 -1.43
C TYR A 66 9.17 18.71 -0.62
N PRO A 67 8.80 19.99 -0.37
CA PRO A 67 9.68 20.94 0.33
C PRO A 67 9.88 20.57 1.81
N ASP A 68 8.89 19.92 2.41
CA ASP A 68 8.90 19.50 3.79
C ASP A 68 8.00 18.27 4.00
N ARG A 69 8.00 17.77 5.24
CA ARG A 69 7.20 16.63 5.67
C ARG A 69 5.71 16.88 5.58
N ASN A 70 5.25 18.10 5.88
CA ASN A 70 3.82 18.42 5.85
C ASN A 70 3.28 18.39 4.42
N GLY A 71 4.04 18.91 3.45
CA GLY A 71 3.70 18.84 2.03
C GLY A 71 3.62 17.40 1.52
N TYR A 72 4.55 16.54 1.97
CA TYR A 72 4.49 15.11 1.67
C TYR A 72 3.26 14.42 2.29
N GLU A 73 2.98 14.67 3.57
CA GLU A 73 1.83 14.08 4.27
C GLU A 73 0.50 14.54 3.66
N GLN A 74 0.38 15.81 3.27
CA GLN A 74 -0.80 16.30 2.57
C GLN A 74 -1.00 15.60 1.22
N ALA A 75 0.05 15.49 0.42
CA ALA A 75 -0.02 14.80 -0.86
C ALA A 75 -0.33 13.31 -0.72
N LEU A 76 0.11 12.68 0.37
CA LEU A 76 -0.24 11.30 0.72
C LEU A 76 -1.73 11.17 1.03
N VAL A 77 -2.29 12.05 1.86
CA VAL A 77 -3.71 12.06 2.22
C VAL A 77 -4.60 12.29 0.99
N GLU A 78 -4.19 13.11 0.03
CA GLU A 78 -4.94 13.36 -1.21
C GLU A 78 -4.98 12.15 -2.17
N ARG A 79 -4.18 11.12 -1.92
CA ARG A 79 -4.00 9.95 -2.80
C ARG A 79 -4.56 8.64 -2.24
N ILE A 80 -5.07 8.64 -1.00
CA ILE A 80 -5.61 7.46 -0.29
C ILE A 80 -7.09 7.68 0.04
#